data_AF-A0A3D3K1M4-F1
#
_entry.id   AF-A0A3D3K1M4-F1
#
_cell.length_a   1.000
_cell.length_b   1.000
_cell.length_c   1.000
_cell.angle_alpha   90.00
_cell.angle_beta   90.00
_cell.angle_gamma   90.00
#
_symmetry.space_group_name_H-M   'P 1'
#
loop_
_entity.id
_entity.type
_entity.pdbx_description
1 polymer ?
#
loop_
_entity_poly.entity_id
_entity_poly.type
_entity_poly.pdbx_seq_one_letter_code
_entity_poly.pdbx_strand_id
1 'polypeptide(L)'
;HAKWLQEKQRSEDITNIKKDIEALKLEAERASRVGDYAKVAEIQYGKLREKEDELQKMELEMQNHENELIKEEVTAENISEVISKWTGIPVTKLLQSEREKLLHLEDELHKRVVGQDEAITSVADAIRRNRAGLNDDKKPIGSFLFLGPTGVGKTELAKALAEFLFDDENNMTRIDMSEYQERHSV
;
A
#
# COMPACT_ATOMS: atom_id res chain seq x y z
N HIS A 1 26.12 8.23 -22.82
CA HIS A 1 25.78 6.99 -23.54
C HIS A 1 26.54 5.77 -23.05
N ALA A 2 27.88 5.77 -23.02
CA ALA A 2 28.67 4.59 -22.61
C ALA A 2 28.36 4.10 -21.18
N LYS A 3 28.24 5.00 -20.20
CA LYS A 3 27.91 4.65 -18.81
C LYS A 3 26.55 3.95 -18.66
N TRP A 4 25.51 4.48 -19.31
CA TRP A 4 24.17 3.87 -19.29
C TRP A 4 24.12 2.50 -19.97
N LEU A 5 24.83 2.32 -21.09
CA LEU A 5 24.93 1.01 -21.76
C LEU A 5 25.62 -0.03 -20.87
N GLN A 6 26.67 0.37 -20.16
CA GLN A 6 27.38 -0.50 -19.22
C GLN A 6 26.52 -0.87 -18.01
N GLU A 7 25.80 0.10 -17.42
CA GLU A 7 24.86 -0.13 -16.33
C GLU A 7 23.70 -1.05 -16.76
N LYS A 8 23.16 -0.86 -17.97
CA LYS A 8 22.11 -1.72 -18.53
C LYS A 8 22.59 -3.15 -18.76
N GLN A 9 23.80 -3.32 -19.30
CA GLN A 9 24.37 -4.66 -19.52
C GLN A 9 24.55 -5.39 -18.19
N ARG A 10 25.06 -4.71 -17.16
CA ARG A 10 25.24 -5.29 -15.83
C ARG A 10 23.91 -5.73 -15.20
N SER A 11 22.86 -4.91 -15.34
CA SER A 11 21.50 -5.22 -14.92
C SER A 11 20.92 -6.45 -15.65
N GLU A 12 21.12 -6.54 -16.96
CA GLU A 12 20.70 -7.70 -17.77
C GLU A 12 21.45 -8.97 -17.36
N ASP A 13 22.75 -8.88 -17.09
CA ASP A 13 23.59 -10.01 -16.65
C ASP A 13 23.11 -10.56 -15.30
N ILE A 14 22.81 -9.68 -14.33
CA ILE A 14 22.25 -10.07 -13.03
C ILE A 14 20.88 -10.73 -13.20
N THR A 15 20.02 -10.16 -14.05
CA THR A 15 18.70 -10.72 -14.34
C THR A 15 18.81 -12.13 -14.94
N ASN A 16 19.78 -12.34 -15.84
CA ASN A 16 20.02 -13.65 -16.44
C ASN A 16 20.55 -14.66 -15.42
N ILE A 17 21.48 -14.28 -14.54
CA ILE A 17 21.97 -15.16 -13.46
C ILE A 17 20.83 -15.53 -12.51
N LYS A 18 19.95 -14.60 -12.13
CA LYS A 18 18.77 -14.89 -11.31
C LYS A 18 17.86 -15.92 -11.97
N LYS A 19 17.62 -15.82 -13.29
CA LYS A 19 16.86 -16.81 -14.06
C LYS A 19 17.54 -18.18 -14.10
N ASP A 20 18.85 -18.22 -14.26
CA ASP A 20 19.62 -19.47 -14.24
C ASP A 20 19.53 -20.18 -12.88
N ILE A 21 19.63 -19.42 -11.79
CA ILE A 21 19.45 -19.92 -10.41
C ILE A 21 18.05 -20.52 -10.24
N GLU A 22 16.99 -19.83 -10.69
CA GLU A 22 15.63 -20.35 -10.63
C GLU A 22 15.46 -21.62 -11.46
N ALA A 23 16.03 -21.67 -12.66
CA ALA A 23 16.01 -22.86 -13.51
C ALA A 23 16.71 -24.05 -12.85
N LEU A 24 17.87 -23.83 -12.23
CA LEU A 24 18.61 -24.85 -11.48
C LEU A 24 17.85 -25.33 -10.24
N LYS A 25 17.20 -24.41 -9.50
CA LYS A 25 16.32 -24.77 -8.36
C LYS A 25 15.17 -25.66 -8.81
N LEU A 26 14.53 -25.33 -9.92
CA LEU A 26 13.46 -26.14 -10.49
C LEU A 26 13.96 -27.50 -10.98
N GLU A 27 15.15 -27.57 -11.59
CA GLU A 27 15.76 -28.83 -12.02
C GLU A 27 16.10 -29.74 -10.83
N ALA A 28 16.67 -29.18 -9.75
CA ALA A 28 16.94 -29.91 -8.52
C ALA A 28 15.64 -30.45 -7.90
N GLU A 29 14.57 -29.65 -7.88
CA GLU A 29 13.27 -30.11 -7.37
C GLU A 29 12.72 -31.28 -8.20
N ARG A 30 12.81 -31.20 -9.53
CA ARG A 30 12.41 -32.29 -10.43
C ARG A 30 13.24 -33.56 -10.20
N ALA A 31 14.56 -33.44 -10.06
CA ALA A 31 15.44 -34.56 -9.77
C ALA A 31 15.11 -35.21 -8.42
N SER A 32 14.80 -34.41 -7.40
CA SER A 32 14.37 -34.89 -6.09
C SER A 32 13.05 -35.68 -6.16
N ARG A 33 12.08 -35.24 -6.97
CA ARG A 33 10.78 -35.93 -7.13
C ARG A 33 10.93 -37.30 -7.79
N VAL A 34 11.91 -37.48 -8.67
CA VAL A 34 12.18 -38.75 -9.37
C VAL A 34 13.18 -39.63 -8.58
N GLY A 35 13.71 -39.14 -7.46
CA GLY A 35 14.62 -39.87 -6.58
C GLY A 35 16.09 -39.86 -7.03
N ASP A 36 16.47 -38.98 -7.94
CA ASP A 36 17.85 -38.83 -8.41
C ASP A 36 18.64 -37.89 -7.49
N TYR A 37 19.01 -38.41 -6.32
CA TYR A 37 19.73 -37.64 -5.30
C TYR A 37 21.17 -37.27 -5.69
N ALA A 38 21.78 -38.02 -6.61
CA ALA A 38 23.10 -37.70 -7.14
C ALA A 38 23.06 -36.39 -7.96
N LYS A 39 22.06 -36.28 -8.84
CA LYS A 39 21.82 -35.06 -9.61
C LYS A 39 21.41 -33.87 -8.75
N VAL A 40 20.62 -34.10 -7.69
CA VAL A 40 20.29 -33.03 -6.71
C VAL A 40 21.56 -32.49 -6.06
N ALA A 41 22.47 -33.37 -5.61
CA ALA A 41 23.72 -32.94 -4.98
C ALA A 41 24.65 -32.20 -5.95
N GLU A 42 24.76 -32.65 -7.20
CA GLU A 42 25.53 -31.95 -8.25
C GLU A 42 25.00 -30.53 -8.47
N ILE A 43 23.68 -30.37 -8.55
CA ILE A 43 23.06 -29.07 -8.77
C ILE A 43 23.22 -28.17 -7.55
N GLN A 44 22.88 -28.66 -6.35
CA GLN A 44 22.89 -27.83 -5.13
C GLN A 44 24.30 -27.41 -4.71
N TYR A 45 25.26 -28.33 -4.69
CA TYR A 45 26.61 -28.05 -4.17
C TYR A 45 27.60 -27.60 -5.23
N GLY A 46 27.30 -27.82 -6.51
CA GLY A 46 28.09 -27.33 -7.65
C GLY A 46 27.45 -26.10 -8.26
N LYS A 47 26.64 -26.33 -9.31
CA LYS A 47 26.16 -25.28 -10.22
C LYS A 47 25.40 -24.16 -9.51
N LEU A 48 24.54 -24.49 -8.55
CA LEU A 48 23.73 -23.50 -7.84
C LEU A 48 24.60 -22.62 -6.95
N ARG A 49 25.53 -23.23 -6.20
CA ARG A 49 26.46 -22.50 -5.35
C ARG A 49 27.36 -21.57 -6.15
N GLU A 50 27.92 -22.04 -7.27
CA GLU A 50 28.73 -21.21 -8.17
C GLU A 50 27.95 -19.99 -8.68
N LYS A 51 26.68 -20.18 -9.06
CA LYS A 51 25.81 -19.10 -9.55
C LYS A 51 25.38 -18.13 -8.45
N GLU A 52 25.12 -18.63 -7.24
CA GLU A 52 24.81 -17.80 -6.08
C GLU A 52 26.03 -16.96 -5.63
N ASP A 53 27.24 -17.52 -5.66
CA ASP A 53 28.49 -16.80 -5.39
C ASP A 53 28.77 -15.74 -6.47
N GLU A 54 28.53 -16.07 -7.76
CA GLU A 54 28.63 -15.13 -8.89
C GLU A 54 27.65 -13.95 -8.72
N LEU A 55 26.39 -14.24 -8.36
CA LEU A 55 25.37 -13.22 -8.11
C LEU A 55 25.76 -12.29 -6.96
N GLN A 56 26.18 -12.85 -5.83
CA GLN A 56 26.60 -12.06 -4.66
C GLN A 56 27.75 -11.10 -5.01
N LYS A 57 28.72 -11.57 -5.81
CA LYS A 57 29.82 -10.71 -6.25
C LYS A 57 29.33 -9.54 -7.10
N MET A 58 28.42 -9.79 -8.05
CA MET A 58 27.86 -8.74 -8.90
C MET A 58 27.00 -7.74 -8.12
N GLU A 59 26.18 -8.21 -7.17
CA GLU A 59 25.38 -7.34 -6.31
C GLU A 59 26.25 -6.45 -5.40
N LEU A 60 27.37 -6.99 -4.87
CA LEU A 60 28.32 -6.22 -4.07
C LEU A 60 29.09 -5.19 -4.92
N GLU A 61 29.38 -5.49 -6.18
CA GLU A 61 29.94 -4.52 -7.13
C GLU A 61 28.95 -3.39 -7.46
N MET A 62 27.63 -3.64 -7.47
CA MET A 62 26.61 -2.59 -7.65
C MET A 62 26.46 -1.69 -6.43
N GLN A 63 26.43 -2.27 -5.22
CA GLN A 63 26.27 -1.48 -3.98
C GLN A 63 27.38 -0.44 -3.77
N ASN A 64 28.56 -0.64 -4.35
CA ASN A 64 29.69 0.28 -4.23
C ASN A 64 29.61 1.50 -5.17
N HIS A 65 28.55 1.64 -5.98
CA HIS A 65 28.38 2.75 -6.90
C HIS A 65 27.21 3.66 -6.48
N GLU A 66 27.49 4.72 -5.72
CA GLU A 66 26.51 5.71 -5.24
C GLU A 66 25.78 6.53 -6.34
N ASN A 67 26.07 6.31 -7.63
CA ASN A 67 25.56 7.12 -8.76
C ASN A 67 25.12 6.25 -9.95
N GLU A 68 24.25 5.27 -9.73
CA GLU A 68 23.62 4.51 -10.82
C GLU A 68 22.54 5.33 -11.55
N LEU A 69 22.55 5.32 -12.89
CA LEU A 69 21.50 5.96 -13.70
C LEU A 69 20.25 5.06 -13.80
N ILE A 70 20.39 3.78 -13.47
CA ILE A 70 19.31 2.79 -13.43
C ILE A 70 18.98 2.51 -11.97
N LYS A 71 17.81 2.97 -11.52
CA LYS A 71 17.26 2.58 -10.23
C LYS A 71 16.39 1.34 -10.43
N GLU A 72 16.89 0.18 -10.03
CA GLU A 72 16.11 -1.08 -10.09
C GLU A 72 15.19 -1.27 -8.89
N GLU A 73 15.39 -0.49 -7.83
CA GLU A 73 14.56 -0.58 -6.63
C GLU A 73 13.24 0.14 -6.83
N VAL A 74 12.15 -0.61 -6.62
CA VAL A 74 10.80 -0.05 -6.55
C VAL A 74 10.62 0.62 -5.20
N THR A 75 10.59 1.95 -5.19
CA THR A 75 10.36 2.75 -3.99
C THR A 75 8.88 3.02 -3.75
N ALA A 76 8.53 3.46 -2.54
CA ALA A 76 7.17 3.92 -2.22
C ALA A 76 6.68 5.06 -3.14
N GLU A 77 7.61 5.91 -3.60
CA GLU A 77 7.34 6.99 -4.56
C GLU A 77 6.93 6.42 -5.92
N ASN A 78 7.63 5.39 -6.41
CA ASN A 78 7.28 4.74 -7.68
C ASN A 78 5.91 4.08 -7.63
N ILE A 79 5.59 3.41 -6.52
CA ILE A 79 4.25 2.81 -6.31
C ILE A 79 3.18 3.91 -6.27
N SER A 80 3.44 5.00 -5.54
CA SER A 80 2.50 6.12 -5.38
C SER A 80 2.21 6.82 -6.71
N GLU A 81 3.21 6.99 -7.58
CA GLU A 81 3.02 7.54 -8.92
C GLU A 81 2.09 6.69 -9.79
N VAL A 82 2.22 5.37 -9.74
CA VAL A 82 1.37 4.44 -10.49
C VAL A 82 -0.07 4.49 -9.95
N ILE A 83 -0.24 4.43 -8.62
CA ILE A 83 -1.57 4.50 -7.98
C ILE A 83 -2.22 5.85 -8.28
N SER A 84 -1.46 6.94 -8.23
CA SER A 84 -1.95 8.30 -8.55
C SER A 84 -2.48 8.39 -9.97
N LYS A 85 -1.77 7.82 -10.96
CA LYS A 85 -2.24 7.77 -12.36
C LYS A 85 -3.53 6.99 -12.54
N TRP A 86 -3.75 5.92 -11.76
CA TRP A 86 -4.95 5.10 -11.86
C TRP A 86 -6.15 5.68 -11.12
N THR A 87 -5.91 6.25 -9.93
CA THR A 87 -6.97 6.71 -9.02
C THR A 87 -7.28 8.20 -9.16
N GLY A 88 -6.37 8.99 -9.77
CA GLY A 88 -6.45 10.45 -9.79
C GLY A 88 -6.07 11.12 -8.47
N ILE A 89 -5.73 10.36 -7.42
CA ILE A 89 -5.34 10.90 -6.11
C ILE A 89 -3.90 11.44 -6.20
N PRO A 90 -3.62 12.70 -5.80
CA PRO A 90 -2.28 13.26 -5.83
C PRO A 90 -1.26 12.47 -5.00
N VAL A 91 -0.04 12.29 -5.53
CA VAL A 91 1.07 11.59 -4.84
C VAL A 91 1.38 12.21 -3.47
N THR A 92 1.26 13.53 -3.35
CA THR A 92 1.47 14.25 -2.07
C THR A 92 0.50 13.78 -0.99
N LYS A 93 -0.74 13.41 -1.34
CA LYS A 93 -1.71 12.87 -0.40
C LYS A 93 -1.42 11.41 -0.02
N LEU A 94 -0.87 10.63 -0.96
CA LEU A 94 -0.50 9.22 -0.73
C LEU A 94 0.73 9.07 0.16
N LEU A 95 1.70 9.99 0.02
CA LEU A 95 2.93 10.00 0.81
C LEU A 95 2.76 10.66 2.18
N GLN A 96 1.64 11.35 2.43
CA GLN A 96 1.38 12.00 3.71
C GLN A 96 1.22 10.94 4.82
N SER A 97 1.87 11.17 5.97
CA SER A 97 1.71 10.27 7.11
C SER A 97 0.27 10.27 7.59
N GLU A 98 -0.35 9.09 7.69
CA GLU A 98 -1.69 8.92 8.24
C GLU A 98 -1.80 9.51 9.66
N ARG A 99 -0.74 9.40 10.46
CA ARG A 99 -0.66 10.02 11.78
C ARG A 99 -0.81 11.53 11.72
N GLU A 100 -0.12 12.17 10.77
CA GLU A 100 -0.14 13.63 10.62
C GLU A 100 -1.52 14.09 10.11
N LYS A 101 -2.14 13.35 9.17
CA LYS A 101 -3.54 13.58 8.77
C LYS A 101 -4.45 13.59 10.01
N LEU A 102 -4.38 12.57 10.86
CA LEU A 102 -5.29 12.40 12.00
C LEU A 102 -5.08 13.42 13.13
N LEU A 103 -3.88 14.01 13.25
CA LEU A 103 -3.61 15.07 14.23
C LEU A 103 -4.37 16.36 13.92
N HIS A 104 -4.69 16.59 12.64
CA HIS A 104 -5.39 17.78 12.16
C HIS A 104 -6.82 17.48 11.69
N LEU A 105 -7.38 16.33 12.09
CA LEU A 105 -8.70 15.88 11.61
C LEU A 105 -9.81 16.90 11.91
N GLU A 106 -9.85 17.45 13.11
CA GLU A 106 -10.85 18.48 13.48
C GLU A 106 -10.72 19.72 12.60
N ASP A 107 -9.49 20.21 12.40
CA ASP A 107 -9.21 21.38 11.56
C ASP A 107 -9.66 21.13 10.11
N GLU A 108 -9.39 19.95 9.56
CA GLU A 108 -9.81 19.57 8.22
C GLU A 108 -11.34 19.49 8.10
N LEU A 109 -12.03 18.92 9.09
CA LEU A 109 -13.50 18.86 9.10
C LEU A 109 -14.11 20.27 9.22
N HIS A 110 -13.50 21.15 10.00
CA HIS A 110 -13.95 22.54 10.17
C HIS A 110 -13.85 23.39 8.91
N LYS A 111 -13.02 23.01 7.91
CA LYS A 111 -12.99 23.69 6.62
C LYS A 111 -14.32 23.60 5.87
N ARG A 112 -15.12 22.54 6.11
CA ARG A 112 -16.43 22.32 5.48
C ARG A 112 -17.59 22.50 6.47
N VAL A 113 -17.42 22.10 7.73
CA VAL A 113 -18.47 22.10 8.74
C VAL A 113 -18.26 23.24 9.72
N VAL A 114 -19.17 24.21 9.70
CA VAL A 114 -19.14 25.37 10.60
C VAL A 114 -19.79 25.03 11.94
N GLY A 115 -19.07 25.25 13.04
CA GLY A 115 -19.49 24.89 14.40
C GLY A 115 -19.54 23.37 14.59
N GLN A 116 -20.50 22.88 15.38
CA GLN A 116 -20.65 21.45 15.71
C GLN A 116 -19.41 20.85 16.40
N ASP A 117 -18.69 21.66 17.19
CA ASP A 117 -17.39 21.31 17.79
C ASP A 117 -17.43 19.99 18.58
N GLU A 118 -18.51 19.77 19.34
CA GLU A 118 -18.71 18.52 20.11
C GLU A 118 -18.84 17.29 19.22
N ALA A 119 -19.60 17.40 18.12
CA ALA A 119 -19.80 16.30 17.18
C ALA A 119 -18.50 15.98 16.42
N ILE A 120 -17.79 17.02 15.97
CA ILE A 120 -16.50 16.89 15.27
C ILE A 120 -15.46 16.24 16.19
N THR A 121 -15.33 16.72 17.44
CA THR A 121 -14.42 16.15 18.44
C THR A 121 -14.74 14.69 18.71
N SER A 122 -16.02 14.36 18.91
CA SER A 122 -16.46 12.98 19.17
C SER A 122 -16.14 12.03 18.02
N VAL A 123 -16.31 12.48 16.78
CA VAL A 123 -15.95 11.72 15.58
C VAL A 123 -14.44 11.54 15.49
N ALA A 124 -13.68 12.61 15.67
CA ALA A 124 -12.23 12.59 15.59
C ALA A 124 -11.60 11.64 16.63
N ASP A 125 -12.09 11.68 17.87
CA ASP A 125 -11.63 10.79 18.93
C ASP A 125 -11.92 9.32 18.65
N ALA A 126 -13.10 9.00 18.13
CA ALA A 126 -13.45 7.63 17.78
C ALA A 126 -12.54 7.08 16.67
N ILE A 127 -12.27 7.88 15.63
CA ILE A 127 -11.39 7.50 14.53
C ILE A 127 -9.94 7.33 15.02
N ARG A 128 -9.43 8.27 15.82
CA ARG A 128 -8.08 8.18 16.39
C ARG A 128 -7.93 6.93 17.26
N ARG A 129 -8.92 6.60 18.10
CA ARG A 129 -8.91 5.36 18.89
C ARG A 129 -8.86 4.10 18.01
N ASN A 130 -9.65 4.06 16.94
CA ASN A 130 -9.65 2.92 16.02
C ASN A 130 -8.29 2.77 15.33
N ARG A 131 -7.72 3.86 14.81
CA ARG A 131 -6.42 3.85 14.13
C ARG A 131 -5.24 3.57 15.05
N ALA A 132 -5.37 3.87 16.34
CA ALA A 132 -4.40 3.49 17.38
C ALA A 132 -4.52 2.02 17.82
N GLY A 133 -5.45 1.23 17.25
CA GLY A 133 -5.67 -0.17 17.64
C GLY A 133 -6.27 -0.34 19.04
N LEU A 134 -6.91 0.72 19.57
CA LEU A 134 -7.54 0.69 20.91
C LEU A 134 -9.00 0.20 20.85
N ASN A 135 -9.52 -0.10 19.66
CA ASN A 135 -10.84 -0.67 19.43
C ASN A 135 -10.72 -2.12 18.93
N ASP A 136 -11.82 -2.86 19.05
CA ASP A 136 -11.95 -4.22 18.51
C ASP A 136 -11.90 -4.20 16.97
N ASP A 137 -10.95 -4.92 16.38
CA ASP A 137 -10.74 -5.06 14.93
C ASP A 137 -11.97 -5.62 14.18
N LYS A 138 -12.89 -6.29 14.89
CA LYS A 138 -14.14 -6.80 14.29
C LYS A 138 -15.22 -5.74 14.14
N LYS A 139 -15.01 -4.52 14.64
CA LYS A 139 -15.98 -3.43 14.58
C LYS A 139 -15.61 -2.40 13.52
N PRO A 140 -16.59 -1.64 12.98
CA PRO A 140 -16.30 -0.53 12.08
C PRO A 140 -15.40 0.52 12.71
N ILE A 141 -14.74 1.33 11.87
CA ILE A 141 -13.86 2.45 12.28
C ILE A 141 -14.57 3.38 13.28
N GLY A 142 -15.86 3.63 13.05
CA GLY A 142 -16.74 4.34 13.96
C GLY A 142 -18.19 4.06 13.65
N SER A 143 -19.04 4.13 14.68
CA SER A 143 -20.49 4.08 14.54
C SER A 143 -21.06 5.30 15.25
N PHE A 144 -21.75 6.14 14.50
CA PHE A 144 -22.21 7.45 14.97
C PHE A 144 -23.70 7.60 14.73
N LEU A 145 -24.39 8.18 15.71
CA LEU A 145 -25.77 8.62 15.60
C LEU A 145 -25.81 10.14 15.71
N PHE A 146 -26.00 10.83 14.59
CA PHE A 146 -26.10 12.29 14.59
C PHE A 146 -27.53 12.73 14.87
N LEU A 147 -27.75 13.39 16.01
CA LEU A 147 -29.05 13.89 16.45
C LEU A 147 -29.10 15.42 16.32
N GLY A 148 -30.24 15.96 15.88
CA GLY A 148 -30.47 17.41 15.80
C GLY A 148 -31.47 17.80 14.71
N PRO A 149 -31.77 19.10 14.53
CA PRO A 149 -32.70 19.57 13.51
C PRO A 149 -32.16 19.41 12.08
N THR A 150 -33.03 19.46 11.07
CA THR A 150 -32.61 19.43 9.68
C THR A 150 -31.78 20.66 9.32
N GLY A 151 -30.86 20.54 8.35
CA GLY A 151 -30.05 21.67 7.87
C GLY A 151 -28.85 22.07 8.73
N VAL A 152 -28.63 21.47 9.91
CA VAL A 152 -27.50 21.83 10.80
C VAL A 152 -26.14 21.24 10.40
N GLY A 153 -26.04 20.57 9.26
CA GLY A 153 -24.76 20.02 8.76
C GLY A 153 -24.47 18.55 9.09
N LYS A 154 -25.44 17.76 9.59
CA LYS A 154 -25.25 16.31 9.85
C LYS A 154 -24.74 15.52 8.62
N THR A 155 -25.41 15.71 7.49
CA THR A 155 -25.01 15.06 6.22
C THR A 155 -23.70 15.63 5.70
N GLU A 156 -23.44 16.92 5.94
CA GLU A 156 -22.20 17.57 5.51
C GLU A 156 -20.99 17.03 6.28
N LEU A 157 -21.14 16.80 7.58
CA LEU A 157 -20.11 16.14 8.39
C LEU A 157 -19.81 14.73 7.89
N ALA A 158 -20.83 13.96 7.50
CA ALA A 158 -20.63 12.64 6.92
C ALA A 158 -19.86 12.69 5.58
N LYS A 159 -20.18 13.66 4.71
CA LYS A 159 -19.46 13.87 3.44
C LYS A 159 -18.02 14.33 3.64
N ALA A 160 -17.81 15.32 4.51
CA ALA A 160 -16.47 15.81 4.87
C ALA A 160 -15.61 14.69 5.45
N LEU A 161 -16.22 13.79 6.23
CA LEU A 161 -15.54 12.62 6.76
C LEU A 161 -15.19 11.60 5.67
N ALA A 162 -16.09 11.35 4.71
CA ALA A 162 -15.83 10.47 3.58
C ALA A 162 -14.66 11.00 2.73
N GLU A 163 -14.65 12.30 2.43
CA GLU A 163 -13.55 12.95 1.72
C GLU A 163 -12.24 12.85 2.51
N PHE A 164 -12.25 13.10 3.81
CA PHE A 164 -11.03 13.04 4.61
C PHE A 164 -10.44 11.62 4.68
N LEU A 165 -11.27 10.61 4.94
CA LEU A 165 -10.82 9.24 5.14
C LEU A 165 -10.53 8.49 3.84
N PHE A 166 -11.25 8.80 2.77
CA PHE A 166 -11.23 8.03 1.51
C PHE A 166 -10.89 8.87 0.28
N ASP A 167 -10.51 10.14 0.49
CA ASP A 167 -10.11 11.09 -0.55
C ASP A 167 -11.19 11.36 -1.63
N ASP A 168 -12.44 10.94 -1.40
CA ASP A 168 -13.60 11.16 -2.27
C ASP A 168 -14.91 11.21 -1.44
N GLU A 169 -15.68 12.30 -1.54
CA GLU A 169 -16.97 12.41 -0.86
C GLU A 169 -18.05 11.47 -1.44
N ASN A 170 -17.86 10.98 -2.66
CA ASN A 170 -18.75 10.02 -3.30
C ASN A 170 -18.54 8.59 -2.79
N ASN A 171 -17.44 8.34 -2.05
CA ASN A 171 -17.26 7.11 -1.27
C ASN A 171 -18.14 7.08 -0.01
N MET A 172 -19.39 7.50 -0.17
CA MET A 172 -20.43 7.48 0.84
C MET A 172 -21.67 6.77 0.27
N THR A 173 -21.98 5.59 0.80
CA THR A 173 -23.24 4.91 0.50
C THR A 173 -24.35 5.53 1.33
N ARG A 174 -25.30 6.19 0.67
CA ARG A 174 -26.48 6.79 1.32
C ARG A 174 -27.67 5.87 1.16
N ILE A 175 -28.28 5.49 2.28
CA ILE A 175 -29.52 4.73 2.31
C ILE A 175 -30.59 5.61 2.94
N ASP A 176 -31.67 5.88 2.20
CA ASP A 176 -32.80 6.67 2.71
C ASP A 176 -33.76 5.76 3.47
N MET A 177 -33.69 5.79 4.80
CA MET A 177 -34.54 4.95 5.66
C MET A 177 -36.05 5.24 5.51
N SER A 178 -36.45 6.36 4.89
CA SER A 178 -37.87 6.60 4.60
C SER A 178 -38.43 5.63 3.55
N GLU A 179 -37.57 5.04 2.71
CA GLU A 179 -37.94 4.00 1.74
C GLU A 179 -38.04 2.60 2.38
N TYR A 180 -37.58 2.44 3.63
CA TYR A 180 -37.45 1.15 4.33
C TYR A 180 -38.36 1.02 5.56
N GLN A 181 -39.53 1.65 5.53
CA GLN A 181 -40.44 1.69 6.70
C GLN A 181 -41.21 0.39 6.94
N GLU A 182 -41.42 -0.41 5.90
CA GLU A 182 -42.25 -1.61 5.96
C GLU A 182 -41.41 -2.88 6.10
N ARG A 183 -41.89 -3.88 6.86
CA ARG A 183 -41.12 -5.11 7.15
C ARG A 183 -40.66 -5.90 5.92
N HIS A 184 -41.31 -5.71 4.77
CA HIS A 184 -40.96 -6.39 3.53
C HIS A 184 -39.97 -5.61 2.66
N SER A 185 -39.59 -4.40 3.07
CA SER A 185 -38.60 -3.55 2.40
C SER A 185 -37.16 -3.78 2.91
N VAL A 186 -36.98 -4.48 4.04
CA VAL A 186 -35.70 -4.76 4.71
C VAL A 186 -35.22 -6.19 4.48
#